data_AF-A0A961J7R3-F1
#
_entry.id   AF-A0A961J7R3-F1
#
_cell.length_a   1.000
_cell.length_b   1.000
_cell.length_c   1.000
_cell.angle_alpha   90.00
_cell.angle_beta   90.00
_cell.angle_gamma   90.00
#
_symmetry.space_group_name_H-M   'P 1'
#
loop_
_entity.id
_entity.type
_entity.pdbx_description
1 polymer ?
#
loop_
_entity_poly.entity_id
_entity_poly.type
_entity_poly.pdbx_seq_one_letter_code
_entity_poly.pdbx_strand_id
1 'polypeptide(L)'
;HVHSGALGWNGMITFGALYFLFPRLWNKAGLYSSRLVSWHFWLATIGIIFYAASMWVTGIMEGLMWREIDAQGFLVNSFADTVAAKFPMYVVRGTGG
;
A
#
# COMPACT_ATOMS: atom_id res chain seq x y z
N HIS A 1 -4.15 2.09 -6.39
CA HIS A 1 -5.18 1.20 -6.97
C HIS A 1 -4.77 -0.26 -6.87
N VAL A 2 -3.76 -0.72 -7.62
CA VAL A 2 -3.34 -2.13 -7.65
C VAL A 2 -3.09 -2.71 -6.25
N HIS A 3 -2.23 -2.09 -5.46
CA HIS A 3 -1.88 -2.61 -4.11
C HIS A 3 -3.04 -2.55 -3.12
N SER A 4 -4.01 -1.65 -3.29
CA SER A 4 -5.23 -1.64 -2.48
C SER A 4 -6.03 -2.93 -2.68
N GLY A 5 -6.12 -3.43 -3.92
CA GLY A 5 -6.73 -4.73 -4.23
C GLY A 5 -5.82 -5.91 -3.91
N ALA A 6 -4.55 -5.85 -4.31
CA ALA A 6 -3.62 -6.95 -4.12
C ALA A 6 -3.36 -7.25 -2.64
N LEU A 7 -3.11 -6.21 -1.83
CA LEU A 7 -2.86 -6.38 -0.39
C LEU A 7 -4.19 -6.41 0.38
N GLY A 8 -5.05 -5.41 0.19
CA GLY A 8 -6.27 -5.23 0.99
C GLY A 8 -7.40 -6.20 0.68
N TRP A 9 -7.48 -6.73 -0.54
CA TRP A 9 -8.47 -7.73 -0.92
C TRP A 9 -7.85 -9.12 -1.01
N ASN A 10 -7.01 -9.38 -2.02
CA ASN A 10 -6.47 -10.71 -2.29
C ASN A 10 -5.64 -11.23 -1.11
N GLY A 11 -4.69 -10.44 -0.60
CA GLY A 11 -3.87 -10.81 0.54
C GLY A 11 -4.73 -11.13 1.77
N MET A 12 -5.62 -10.22 2.16
CA MET A 12 -6.45 -10.37 3.36
C MET A 12 -7.39 -11.57 3.29
N ILE A 13 -8.08 -11.79 2.16
CA ILE A 13 -8.99 -12.93 2.02
C ILE A 13 -8.23 -14.26 2.03
N THR A 14 -7.08 -14.32 1.34
CA THR A 14 -6.23 -15.52 1.33
C THR A 14 -5.70 -15.80 2.73
N PHE A 15 -5.20 -14.81 3.47
CA PHE A 15 -4.75 -15.02 4.85
C PHE A 15 -5.88 -15.49 5.77
N GLY A 16 -7.07 -14.90 5.67
CA GLY A 16 -8.25 -15.36 6.41
C GLY A 16 -8.60 -16.82 6.11
N ALA A 17 -8.57 -17.21 4.84
CA ALA A 17 -8.81 -18.58 4.42
C ALA A 17 -7.75 -19.55 4.97
N LEU A 18 -6.46 -19.18 4.92
CA LEU A 18 -5.38 -20.00 5.46
C LEU A 18 -5.49 -20.15 6.98
N TYR A 19 -5.83 -19.08 7.69
CA TYR A 19 -6.06 -19.12 9.14
C TYR A 19 -7.19 -20.08 9.54
N PHE A 20 -8.20 -20.21 8.71
CA PHE A 20 -9.27 -21.19 8.90
C PHE A 20 -8.86 -22.61 8.51
N LEU A 21 -8.19 -22.76 7.36
CA LEU A 21 -7.93 -24.06 6.74
C LEU A 21 -6.77 -24.82 7.40
N PHE A 22 -5.67 -24.14 7.72
CA PHE A 22 -4.46 -24.79 8.25
C PHE A 22 -4.68 -25.61 9.52
N PRO A 23 -5.34 -25.12 10.58
CA PRO A 23 -5.56 -25.97 11.75
C PRO A 23 -6.36 -27.23 11.43
N ARG A 24 -7.31 -27.16 10.48
CA ARG A 24 -8.10 -28.32 10.03
C ARG A 24 -7.25 -29.34 9.27
N LEU A 25 -6.42 -28.89 8.35
CA LEU A 25 -5.53 -29.77 7.58
C LEU A 25 -4.50 -30.48 8.47
N TRP A 26 -4.04 -29.81 9.54
CA TRP A 26 -3.10 -30.39 10.51
C TRP A 26 -3.80 -31.09 11.70
N ASN A 27 -5.11 -31.30 11.63
CA ASN A 27 -5.92 -31.90 12.70
C ASN A 27 -5.66 -31.26 14.09
N LYS A 28 -5.60 -29.94 14.13
CA LYS A 28 -5.46 -29.11 15.33
C LYS A 28 -6.78 -28.41 15.63
N ALA A 29 -7.08 -28.26 16.92
CA ALA A 29 -8.29 -27.57 17.38
C ALA A 29 -8.34 -26.08 16.97
N GLY A 30 -7.19 -25.47 16.67
CA GLY A 30 -7.10 -24.08 16.25
C GLY A 30 -5.65 -23.68 15.92
N LEU A 31 -5.47 -22.41 15.58
CA LEU A 31 -4.16 -21.82 15.39
C LEU A 31 -3.40 -21.73 16.72
N TYR A 32 -2.07 -21.71 16.65
CA TYR A 32 -1.20 -21.61 17.82
C TYR A 32 -1.50 -20.38 18.71
N SER A 33 -1.81 -19.23 18.11
CA SER A 33 -2.11 -18.00 18.84
C SER A 33 -3.05 -17.08 18.07
N SER A 34 -4.22 -16.81 18.65
CA SER A 34 -5.15 -15.80 18.14
C SER A 34 -4.60 -14.37 18.25
N ARG A 35 -3.70 -14.11 19.22
CA ARG A 35 -3.05 -12.81 19.36
C ARG A 35 -2.12 -12.51 18.19
N LEU A 36 -1.40 -13.51 17.68
CA LEU A 36 -0.54 -13.33 16.51
C LEU A 36 -1.34 -13.03 15.24
N VAL A 37 -2.53 -13.62 15.11
CA VAL A 37 -3.47 -13.29 14.03
C VAL A 37 -3.92 -11.83 14.12
N SER A 38 -4.25 -11.37 15.33
CA SER A 38 -4.62 -9.96 15.55
C SER A 38 -3.45 -9.01 15.27
N TRP A 39 -2.22 -9.36 15.67
CA TRP A 39 -1.03 -8.60 15.32
C TRP A 39 -0.80 -8.54 13.81
N HIS A 40 -0.90 -9.67 13.12
CA HIS A 40 -0.79 -9.69 11.66
C HIS A 40 -1.87 -8.82 11.02
N PHE A 41 -3.11 -8.91 11.48
CA PHE A 41 -4.20 -8.08 10.98
C PHE A 41 -3.88 -6.58 11.09
N TRP A 42 -3.39 -6.13 12.26
CA TRP A 42 -3.07 -4.72 12.45
C TRP A 42 -1.85 -4.26 11.65
N LEU A 43 -0.79 -5.07 11.59
CA LEU A 43 0.39 -4.78 10.76
C LEU A 43 0.01 -4.69 9.28
N ALA A 44 -0.75 -5.65 8.77
CA ALA A 44 -1.22 -5.64 7.38
C ALA A 44 -2.10 -4.42 7.11
N THR A 45 -3.05 -4.10 8.01
CA THR A 45 -3.96 -2.97 7.83
C THR A 45 -3.22 -1.63 7.80
N ILE A 46 -2.31 -1.40 8.75
CA ILE A 46 -1.50 -0.18 8.81
C ILE A 46 -0.60 -0.08 7.57
N GLY A 47 0.02 -1.19 7.18
CA GLY A 47 0.86 -1.28 5.98
C GLY A 47 0.10 -0.90 4.71
N ILE A 48 -1.11 -1.45 4.52
CA ILE A 48 -1.99 -1.12 3.39
C ILE A 48 -2.35 0.37 3.38
N ILE A 49 -2.65 0.97 4.55
CA ILE A 49 -2.99 2.39 4.65
C ILE A 49 -1.81 3.26 4.23
N PHE A 50 -0.60 2.98 4.72
CA PHE A 50 0.60 3.72 4.34
C PHE A 50 0.93 3.57 2.85
N TYR A 51 0.78 2.36 2.30
CA TYR A 51 0.96 2.11 0.88
C TYR A 51 -0.06 2.90 0.04
N ALA A 52 -1.35 2.82 0.39
CA ALA A 52 -2.41 3.48 -0.36
C ALA A 52 -2.28 5.00 -0.32
N ALA A 53 -2.04 5.58 0.88
CA ALA A 53 -1.89 7.01 1.07
C ALA A 53 -0.70 7.56 0.27
N SER A 54 0.48 6.95 0.39
CA SER A 54 1.67 7.39 -0.36
C SER A 54 1.47 7.35 -1.87
N MET A 55 0.80 6.32 -2.39
CA MET A 55 0.52 6.19 -3.82
C MET A 55 -0.54 7.18 -4.32
N TRP A 56 -1.54 7.53 -3.51
CA TRP A 56 -2.50 8.58 -3.87
C TRP A 56 -1.83 9.95 -3.93
N VAL A 57 -1.04 10.31 -2.91
CA VAL A 57 -0.29 11.56 -2.91
C VAL A 57 0.65 11.62 -4.11
N THR A 58 1.39 10.54 -4.38
CA THR A 58 2.27 10.43 -5.55
C THR A 58 1.51 10.66 -6.85
N GLY A 59 0.41 9.92 -7.08
CA GLY A 59 -0.32 10.00 -8.35
C GLY A 59 -0.97 11.36 -8.59
N ILE A 60 -1.51 12.00 -7.55
CA ILE A 60 -2.07 13.36 -7.66
C ILE A 60 -0.96 14.36 -7.96
N MET A 61 0.13 14.31 -7.19
CA MET A 61 1.28 15.21 -7.35
C MET A 61 1.90 15.08 -8.74
N GLU A 62 2.21 13.86 -9.20
CA GLU A 62 2.73 13.61 -10.55
C GLU A 62 1.79 14.18 -11.62
N GLY A 63 0.49 13.85 -11.50
CA GLY A 63 -0.50 14.31 -12.45
C GLY A 63 -0.62 15.83 -12.49
N LEU A 64 -0.49 16.52 -11.36
CA LEU A 64 -0.51 17.98 -11.30
C LEU A 64 0.78 18.58 -11.87
N MET A 65 1.95 18.12 -11.43
CA MET A 65 3.25 18.66 -11.86
C MET A 65 3.47 18.50 -13.36
N TRP A 66 3.07 17.38 -13.95
CA TRP A 66 3.21 17.13 -15.39
C TRP A 66 2.32 18.00 -16.29
N ARG A 67 1.23 18.54 -15.74
CA ARG A 67 0.29 19.38 -16.49
C ARG A 67 0.33 20.85 -16.06
N GLU A 68 1.23 21.19 -15.14
CA GLU A 68 1.33 22.55 -14.61
C GLU A 68 2.00 23.44 -15.64
N ILE A 69 1.29 24.51 -16.01
CA ILE A 69 1.71 25.47 -17.02
C ILE A 69 1.65 26.86 -16.42
N ASP A 70 2.66 27.69 -16.69
CA ASP A 70 2.71 29.08 -16.22
C ASP A 70 1.77 30.01 -17.03
N ALA A 71 1.75 31.29 -16.69
CA ALA A 71 0.92 32.28 -17.38
C ALA A 71 1.35 32.52 -18.84
N GLN A 72 2.54 32.05 -19.23
CA GLN A 72 3.15 32.21 -20.54
C GLN A 72 3.00 30.95 -21.40
N GLY A 73 2.47 29.85 -20.85
CA GLY A 73 2.27 28.61 -21.58
C GLY A 73 3.41 27.60 -21.48
N PHE A 74 4.42 27.83 -20.63
CA PHE A 74 5.53 26.90 -20.43
C PHE A 74 5.26 25.92 -19.30
N LEU A 75 5.80 24.71 -19.41
CA LEU A 75 5.77 23.71 -18.33
C LEU A 75 6.55 24.21 -17.11
N VAL A 76 5.89 24.25 -15.95
CA VAL A 76 6.48 24.75 -14.71
C VAL A 76 7.52 23.78 -14.14
N ASN A 77 7.26 22.48 -14.25
CA ASN A 77 8.10 21.45 -13.65
C ASN A 77 8.81 20.64 -14.74
N SER A 78 10.11 20.38 -14.55
CA SER A 78 10.79 19.36 -15.33
C SER A 78 10.40 17.96 -14.84
N PHE A 79 10.62 16.93 -15.66
CA PHE A 79 10.39 15.56 -15.23
C PHE A 79 11.29 15.18 -14.03
N ALA A 80 12.50 15.71 -13.95
CA ALA A 80 13.43 15.46 -12.85
C ALA A 80 12.88 16.00 -11.52
N ASP A 81 12.21 17.15 -11.53
CA ASP A 81 11.57 17.73 -10.33
C ASP A 81 10.47 16.81 -9.81
N THR A 82 9.63 16.28 -10.70
CA THR A 82 8.60 15.30 -10.32
C THR A 82 9.21 14.02 -9.75
N VAL A 83 10.32 13.54 -10.32
CA VAL A 83 11.03 12.36 -9.79
C VAL A 83 11.59 12.62 -8.39
N ALA A 84 12.20 13.77 -8.16
CA ALA A 84 12.71 14.17 -6.86
C ALA A 84 11.59 14.30 -5.82
N ALA A 85 10.47 14.94 -6.19
CA ALA A 85 9.32 15.15 -5.33
C ALA A 85 8.67 13.84 -4.85
N LYS A 86 8.83 12.73 -5.59
CA LYS A 86 8.30 11.41 -5.22
C LYS A 86 9.07 10.69 -4.13
N PHE A 87 10.31 11.08 -3.88
CA PHE A 87 11.20 10.30 -3.02
C PHE A 87 10.61 10.04 -1.61
N PRO A 88 10.00 11.01 -0.90
CA PRO A 88 9.38 10.75 0.39
C PRO A 88 8.27 9.70 0.31
N MET A 89 7.48 9.69 -0.76
CA MET A 89 6.40 8.73 -0.95
C MET A 89 6.94 7.33 -1.23
N TYR A 90 8.10 7.19 -1.91
CA TYR A 90 8.75 5.89 -2.06
C TYR A 90 9.22 5.31 -0.72
N VAL A 91 9.72 6.15 0.19
CA VAL A 91 10.08 5.72 1.54
C VAL A 91 8.85 5.23 2.30
N VAL A 92 7.78 6.04 2.34
CA VAL A 92 6.54 5.66 3.04
C VAL A 92 5.94 4.38 2.45
N ARG A 93 5.91 4.26 1.12
CA ARG A 93 5.46 3.05 0.43
C ARG A 93 6.29 1.83 0.80
N GLY A 94 7.62 1.96 0.82
CA GLY A 94 8.53 0.90 1.19
C GLY A 94 8.44 0.50 2.66
N THR A 95 8.07 1.42 3.56
CA THR A 95 7.82 1.08 4.97
C THR A 95 6.46 0.42 5.20
N GLY A 96 5.47 0.69 4.35
CA GLY A 96 4.13 0.13 4.48
C GLY A 96 3.94 -1.22 3.80
N GLY A 97 4.69 -1.51 2.73
CA GLY A 97 4.66 -2.80 2.03
C GLY A 97 5.59 -3.82 2.67
#